data_AF-A0A6J7P611-F1
#
_entry.id   AF-A0A6J7P611-F1
#
_cell.length_a   1.000
_cell.length_b   1.000
_cell.length_c   1.000
_cell.angle_alpha   90.00
_cell.angle_beta   90.00
_cell.angle_gamma   90.00
#
_symmetry.space_group_name_H-M   'P 1'
#
loop_
_entity.id
_entity.type
_entity.pdbx_description
1 polymer ?
#
loop_
_entity_poly.entity_id
_entity_poly.type
_entity_poly.pdbx_seq_one_letter_code
_entity_poly.pdbx_strand_id
1 'polypeptide(L)' 'MGPEGGFRGGLVVAEGTPEDVAKVAASYTGQYLAPMLATNRKATAKK' A
#
# COMPACT_ATOMS: atom_id res chain seq x y z
N MET A 1 -3.30 -8.83 -1.12
CA MET A 1 -3.10 -10.14 -1.79
C MET A 1 -2.42 -9.92 -3.13
N GLY A 2 -1.60 -10.86 -3.58
CA GLY A 2 -0.85 -10.81 -4.85
C GLY A 2 0.29 -11.82 -4.81
N PRO A 3 0.70 -12.37 -5.96
CA PRO A 3 1.67 -11.65 -6.78
C PRO A 3 1.16 -11.43 -8.21
N GLU A 4 0.02 -12.02 -8.55
CA GLU A 4 -0.63 -11.99 -9.86
C GLU A 4 -2.14 -12.16 -9.69
N GLY A 5 -2.90 -12.02 -10.77
CA GLY A 5 -4.31 -12.35 -10.82
C GLY A 5 -4.59 -13.84 -11.12
N GLY A 6 -5.79 -14.31 -10.79
CA GLY A 6 -6.24 -15.67 -11.13
C GLY A 6 -5.48 -16.76 -10.36
N PHE A 7 -5.15 -17.87 -11.03
CA PHE A 7 -4.53 -19.04 -10.38
C PHE A 7 -3.13 -18.78 -9.81
N ARG A 8 -2.45 -17.73 -10.25
CA ARG A 8 -1.15 -17.30 -9.73
C ARG A 8 -1.28 -16.34 -8.54
N GLY A 9 -2.50 -15.97 -8.16
CA GLY A 9 -2.80 -15.10 -7.02
C GLY A 9 -3.02 -15.85 -5.71
N GLY A 10 -3.59 -15.17 -4.72
CA GLY A 10 -3.99 -15.77 -3.44
C GLY A 10 -2.92 -15.75 -2.34
N LEU A 11 -1.68 -15.34 -2.65
CA LEU A 11 -0.67 -15.09 -1.63
C LEU A 11 -0.93 -13.74 -0.93
N VAL A 12 -0.71 -13.69 0.39
CA VAL A 12 -0.73 -12.45 1.15
C VAL A 12 0.64 -11.77 1.04
N VAL A 13 0.73 -10.70 0.25
CA VAL A 13 1.98 -9.92 0.06
C VAL A 13 2.27 -8.95 1.20
N ALA A 14 1.21 -8.39 1.78
CA ALA A 14 1.29 -7.38 2.83
C ALA A 14 -0.02 -7.36 3.61
N GLU A 15 0.08 -7.11 4.92
CA GLU A 15 -1.01 -6.95 5.87
C GLU A 15 -0.59 -5.95 6.94
N GLY A 16 -1.55 -5.26 7.56
CA GLY A 16 -1.31 -4.31 8.64
C GLY A 16 -1.99 -2.98 8.39
N THR A 17 -1.47 -1.92 9.02
CA THR A 17 -1.96 -0.56 8.81
C THR A 17 -1.63 -0.07 7.40
N PRO A 18 -2.33 0.96 6.88
CA PRO A 18 -1.98 1.58 5.60
C PRO A 18 -0.51 2.01 5.54
N GLU A 19 0.04 2.54 6.64
CA GLU A 19 1.43 2.96 6.76
C GLU A 19 2.41 1.78 6.69
N ASP A 20 2.05 0.63 7.25
CA ASP A 20 2.88 -0.57 7.21
C ASP A 20 2.84 -1.21 5.83
N VAL A 21 1.67 -1.31 5.20
CA VAL A 21 1.51 -1.81 3.82
C VAL A 21 2.25 -0.93 2.82
N ALA A 22 2.26 0.40 3.03
CA ALA A 22 2.99 1.34 2.18
C ALA A 22 4.52 1.16 2.19
N LYS A 23 5.08 0.55 3.25
CA LYS A 23 6.53 0.27 3.34
C LYS A 23 6.93 -1.03 2.66
N VAL A 24 5.97 -1.90 2.31
CA VAL A 24 6.26 -3.20 1.67
C VAL A 24 6.52 -3.01 0.18
N ALA A 25 7.79 -3.05 -0.22
CA ALA A 25 8.21 -2.84 -1.62
C ALA A 25 7.58 -3.84 -2.62
N ALA A 26 7.33 -5.07 -2.19
CA ALA A 26 6.68 -6.11 -2.99
C ALA A 26 5.18 -5.88 -3.20
N SER A 27 4.55 -4.98 -2.42
CA SER A 27 3.14 -4.67 -2.50
C SER A 27 2.88 -3.60 -3.56
N TYR A 28 2.27 -3.99 -4.69
CA TYR A 28 1.75 -3.00 -5.65
C TYR A 28 0.82 -2.00 -4.99
N THR A 29 -0.06 -2.45 -4.08
CA THR A 29 -0.89 -1.54 -3.28
C THR A 29 -0.05 -0.57 -2.47
N GLY A 30 1.01 -1.04 -1.81
CA GLY A 30 1.92 -0.21 -1.03
C GLY A 30 2.60 0.90 -1.85
N GLN A 31 3.03 0.58 -3.07
CA GLN A 31 3.67 1.52 -3.99
C GLN A 31 2.76 2.72 -4.34
N TYR A 32 1.45 2.48 -4.54
CA TYR A 32 0.48 3.54 -4.79
C TYR A 32 -0.02 4.22 -3.52
N LEU A 33 -0.06 3.50 -2.40
CA LEU A 33 -0.53 4.00 -1.11
C LEU A 33 0.45 5.00 -0.50
N ALA A 34 1.77 4.78 -0.64
CA ALA A 34 2.81 5.65 -0.11
C ALA A 34 2.67 7.14 -0.50
N PRO A 35 2.55 7.52 -1.79
CA PRO A 35 2.38 8.92 -2.19
C PRO A 35 1.02 9.51 -1.76
N MET A 36 -0.04 8.70 -1.68
CA MET A 36 -1.36 9.15 -1.21
C MET A 36 -1.32 9.49 0.28
N LEU A 37 -0.69 8.67 1.11
CA LEU A 37 -0.52 8.95 2.54
C LEU A 37 0.34 10.21 2.77
N ALA A 38 1.41 10.38 1.99
CA ALA A 38 2.23 11.59 2.05
C ALA A 38 1.45 12.86 1.67
N THR A 39 0.54 12.77 0.69
CA THR A 39 -0.29 13.89 0.23
C THR A 39 -1.41 14.21 1.23
N ASN A 40 -2.12 13.19 1.73
CA ASN A 40 -3.17 13.36 2.74
C ASN A 40 -2.62 13.98 4.03
N ARG A 41 -1.40 13.59 4.43
CA ARG A 41 -0.71 14.20 5.59
C ARG A 41 -0.38 15.67 5.38
N LYS A 42 -0.05 16.09 4.14
CA LYS A 42 0.15 17.51 3.81
C LYS A 42 -1.17 18.30 3.81
N ALA A 43 -2.27 17.68 3.39
CA ALA A 43 -3.58 18.31 3.40
C ALA A 43 -4.10 18.55 4.84
N THR A 44 -3.90 17.61 5.76
CA THR A 44 -4.26 17.77 7.18
C THR A 44 -3.38 18.76 7.92
N ALA A 45 -2.09 18.87 7.58
CA ALA A 45 -1.18 19.84 8.20
C ALA A 45 -1.38 21.30 7.73
N LYS A 46 -2.16 21.52 6.66
CA LYS A 46 -2.44 22.86 6.10
C LYS A 46 -3.77 23.47 6.60
N LYS A 47 -4.46 22.80 7.52
CA LYS A 47 -5.74 23.22 8.09
C LYS A 47 -5.56 23.57 9.55
#